data_AF-A0A7V8SX85-F1
#
_entry.id   AF-A0A7V8SX85-F1
#
_cell.length_a   1.000
_cell.length_b   1.000
_cell.length_c   1.000
_cell.angle_alpha   90.00
_cell.angle_beta   90.00
_cell.angle_gamma   90.00
#
_symmetry.space_group_name_H-M   'P 1'
#
loop_
_entity.id
_entity.type
_entity.pdbx_description
1 polymer ?
#
loop_
_entity_poly.entity_id
_entity_poly.type
_entity_poly.pdbx_seq_one_letter_code
_entity_poly.pdbx_strand_id
1 'polypeptide(L)'
;LERSKASGLARTLVGLEMIDRGIARDEYCCSNGAGERIGVVTSGSPSPTLGKNIALAFVPPTYSAVGTILYVEIRGQKHKAQVVRTPFYKRQKNTAAPQASGR
;
A
#
# COMPACT_ATOMS: atom_id res chain seq x y z
N LEU A 1 -4.62 4.53 26.86
CA LEU A 1 -4.90 3.92 25.53
C LEU A 1 -3.78 2.91 25.20
N GLU A 2 -3.66 1.83 25.98
CA GLU A 2 -2.41 1.03 26.04
C GLU A 2 -2.61 -0.48 25.84
N ARG A 3 -3.39 -0.87 24.85
CA ARG A 3 -3.53 -2.28 24.45
C ARG A 3 -3.30 -2.44 22.96
N SER A 4 -2.04 -2.50 22.54
CA SER A 4 -1.61 -3.16 21.29
C SER A 4 -0.07 -3.20 21.21
N LYS A 5 0.55 -3.87 22.18
CA LYS A 5 1.94 -4.35 22.11
C LYS A 5 1.89 -5.80 22.60
N ALA A 6 2.03 -6.80 21.71
CA ALA A 6 2.52 -8.16 22.04
C ALA A 6 2.19 -9.29 21.03
N SER A 7 1.47 -9.06 19.93
CA SER A 7 1.37 -10.08 18.87
C SER A 7 1.97 -9.48 17.61
N GLY A 8 3.12 -9.99 17.16
CA GLY A 8 3.88 -9.45 16.03
C GLY A 8 2.95 -9.03 14.90
N LEU A 9 3.15 -7.82 14.34
CA LEU A 9 2.19 -7.15 13.46
C LEU A 9 1.47 -8.16 12.54
N ALA A 10 0.26 -8.57 12.93
CA ALA A 10 -0.46 -9.61 12.20
C ALA A 10 -0.74 -9.16 10.76
N ARG A 11 -0.78 -7.85 10.56
CA ARG A 11 -0.88 -7.19 9.26
C ARG A 11 -0.08 -5.89 9.30
N THR A 12 0.55 -5.55 8.20
CA THR A 12 1.22 -4.28 7.95
C THR A 12 0.48 -3.52 6.84
N LEU A 13 0.51 -2.20 6.93
CA LEU A 13 -0.05 -1.34 5.90
C LEU A 13 0.92 -1.28 4.71
N VAL A 14 0.44 -1.59 3.52
CA VAL A 14 1.20 -1.52 2.27
C VAL A 14 0.51 -0.63 1.26
N GLY A 15 1.31 -0.03 0.39
CA GLY A 15 0.79 0.58 -0.83
C GLY A 15 0.63 -0.45 -1.92
N LEU A 16 -0.49 -0.38 -2.64
CA LEU A 16 -0.80 -1.20 -3.80
C LEU A 16 -0.94 -0.28 -5.01
N GLU A 17 -0.29 -0.67 -6.10
CA GLU A 17 -0.47 -0.10 -7.42
C GLU A 17 -1.24 -1.13 -8.26
N MET A 18 -2.41 -0.76 -8.78
CA MET A 18 -3.18 -1.65 -9.65
C MET A 18 -2.51 -1.72 -11.02
N ILE A 19 -2.16 -2.93 -11.45
CA ILE A 19 -1.64 -3.21 -12.80
C ILE A 19 -2.81 -3.33 -13.77
N ASP A 20 -3.86 -4.04 -13.37
CA ASP A 20 -5.07 -4.17 -14.16
C ASP A 20 -5.96 -2.91 -14.07
N ARG A 21 -6.83 -2.76 -15.07
CA ARG A 21 -7.89 -1.75 -15.02
C ARG A 21 -8.88 -2.09 -13.90
N GLY A 22 -8.82 -1.32 -12.83
CA GLY A 22 -9.72 -1.44 -11.69
C GLY A 22 -9.38 -0.41 -10.62
N ILE A 23 -10.42 0.17 -10.01
CA ILE A 23 -10.26 1.07 -8.86
C ILE A 23 -10.52 0.24 -7.62
N ALA A 24 -9.46 -0.08 -6.88
CA ALA A 24 -9.60 -0.69 -5.58
C ALA A 24 -10.27 0.32 -4.63
N ARG A 25 -11.42 -0.04 -4.06
CA ARG A 25 -12.13 0.75 -3.05
C ARG A 25 -11.94 0.12 -1.69
N ASP A 26 -12.35 0.84 -0.65
CA ASP A 26 -12.44 0.30 0.70
C ASP A 26 -13.24 -1.01 0.71
N GLU A 27 -12.94 -1.85 1.70
CA GLU A 27 -13.56 -3.16 1.95
C GLU A 27 -13.21 -4.29 0.97
N TYR A 28 -12.54 -4.00 -0.15
CA TYR A 28 -12.13 -5.06 -1.09
C TYR A 28 -11.05 -5.99 -0.53
N CYS A 29 -11.20 -7.28 -0.83
CA CYS A 29 -10.32 -8.33 -0.35
C CYS A 29 -9.03 -8.37 -1.17
N CYS A 30 -7.88 -8.48 -0.49
CA CYS A 30 -6.61 -8.80 -1.13
C CYS A 30 -6.38 -10.31 -1.06
N SER A 31 -5.95 -10.90 -2.17
CA SER A 31 -5.67 -12.32 -2.32
C SER A 31 -4.27 -12.56 -2.88
N ASN A 32 -3.67 -13.71 -2.58
CA ASN A 32 -2.41 -14.14 -3.20
C ASN A 32 -2.66 -14.80 -4.57
N GLY A 33 -1.60 -15.25 -5.25
CA GLY A 33 -1.69 -15.97 -6.53
C GLY A 33 -2.43 -17.31 -6.46
N ALA A 34 -2.52 -17.93 -5.28
CA ALA A 34 -3.31 -19.14 -5.05
C ALA A 34 -4.81 -18.82 -4.83
N GLY A 35 -5.18 -17.55 -4.70
CA GLY A 35 -6.55 -17.11 -4.43
C GLY A 35 -6.93 -17.10 -2.96
N GLU A 36 -5.99 -17.26 -2.05
CA GLU A 36 -6.23 -17.16 -0.62
C GLU A 36 -6.32 -15.71 -0.20
N ARG A 37 -7.32 -15.38 0.63
CA ARG A 37 -7.49 -14.03 1.17
C ARG A 37 -6.41 -13.72 2.18
N ILE A 38 -5.53 -12.79 1.82
CA ILE A 38 -4.40 -12.36 2.64
C ILE A 38 -4.61 -10.96 3.22
N GLY A 39 -5.65 -10.23 2.85
CA GLY A 39 -5.79 -8.86 3.35
C GLY A 39 -7.06 -8.15 2.95
N VAL A 40 -7.08 -6.85 3.24
CA VAL A 40 -8.19 -5.96 2.93
C VAL A 40 -7.67 -4.58 2.55
N VAL A 41 -8.27 -4.00 1.53
CA VAL A 41 -8.06 -2.62 1.11
C VAL A 41 -8.76 -1.69 2.10
N THR A 42 -8.01 -0.71 2.61
CA THR A 42 -8.56 0.31 3.53
C THR A 42 -9.05 1.52 2.76
N SER A 43 -8.36 1.90 1.69
CA SER A 43 -8.65 3.09 0.91
C SER A 43 -8.01 2.93 -0.45
N GLY A 44 -8.66 3.39 -1.51
CA GLY A 44 -8.02 3.48 -2.80
C GLY A 44 -8.61 4.59 -3.65
N SER A 45 -7.77 5.15 -4.51
CA SER A 45 -8.10 6.32 -5.31
C SER A 45 -7.25 6.35 -6.57
N PRO A 46 -7.79 6.87 -7.69
CA PRO A 46 -6.96 7.19 -8.84
C PRO A 46 -5.97 8.28 -8.48
N SER A 47 -4.69 8.08 -8.77
CA SER A 47 -3.66 9.11 -8.61
C SER A 47 -3.48 9.84 -9.95
N PRO A 48 -3.94 11.09 -10.09
CA PRO A 48 -3.73 11.87 -11.32
C PRO A 48 -2.25 12.17 -11.55
N THR A 49 -1.45 12.27 -10.47
CA THR A 49 -0.02 12.53 -10.54
C THR A 49 0.78 11.35 -11.09
N LEU A 50 0.36 10.12 -10.79
CA LEU A 50 1.03 8.91 -11.27
C LEU A 50 0.38 8.32 -12.53
N GLY A 51 -0.83 8.76 -12.88
CA GLY A 51 -1.61 8.17 -13.96
C GLY A 51 -2.03 6.72 -13.68
N LYS A 52 -2.09 6.32 -12.40
CA LYS A 52 -2.32 4.94 -11.96
C LYS A 52 -3.33 4.89 -10.82
N ASN A 53 -4.00 3.75 -10.66
CA ASN A 53 -4.86 3.50 -9.52
C ASN A 53 -4.02 2.98 -8.35
N ILE A 54 -4.08 3.68 -7.22
CA ILE A 54 -3.34 3.31 -6.01
C ILE A 54 -4.31 2.99 -4.88
N ALA A 55 -3.88 2.11 -3.98
CA ALA A 55 -4.64 1.73 -2.81
C ALA A 55 -3.73 1.46 -1.62
N LEU A 56 -4.30 1.55 -0.43
CA LEU A 56 -3.71 1.13 0.82
C LEU A 56 -4.40 -0.14 1.29
N ALA A 57 -3.64 -1.11 1.75
CA ALA A 57 -4.17 -2.38 2.23
C ALA A 57 -3.40 -2.89 3.44
N PHE A 58 -4.10 -3.63 4.30
CA PHE A 58 -3.48 -4.40 5.38
C PHE A 58 -3.23 -5.83 4.89
N VAL A 59 -1.97 -6.24 4.87
CA VAL A 59 -1.52 -7.58 4.47
C VAL A 59 -0.50 -8.13 5.48
N PRO A 60 -0.32 -9.45 5.62
CA PRO A 60 0.74 -10.04 6.42
C PRO A 60 2.12 -9.56 5.96
N PRO A 61 3.10 -9.46 6.87
CA PRO A 61 4.46 -9.03 6.55
C PRO A 61 5.13 -9.93 5.49
N THR A 62 4.74 -11.20 5.38
CA THR A 62 5.20 -12.13 4.33
C THR A 62 4.87 -11.63 2.91
N TYR A 63 3.81 -10.82 2.77
CA TYR A 63 3.35 -10.27 1.49
C TYR A 63 3.60 -8.77 1.36
N SER A 64 4.35 -8.16 2.27
CA SER A 64 4.61 -6.72 2.26
C SER A 64 5.87 -6.31 1.50
N ALA A 65 6.58 -7.26 0.90
CA ALA A 65 7.76 -6.97 0.10
C ALA A 65 7.38 -6.17 -1.15
N VAL A 66 8.16 -5.13 -1.46
CA VAL A 66 7.96 -4.31 -2.66
C VAL A 66 8.15 -5.15 -3.91
N GLY A 67 7.27 -4.98 -4.88
CA GLY A 67 7.26 -5.78 -6.11
C GLY A 67 6.39 -7.04 -6.00
N THR A 68 5.94 -7.42 -4.80
CA THR A 68 5.04 -8.57 -4.59
C THR A 68 3.75 -8.36 -5.36
N ILE A 69 3.35 -9.37 -6.12
CA ILE A 69 2.10 -9.38 -6.87
C ILE A 69 0.98 -9.90 -5.97
N LEU A 70 -0.06 -9.09 -5.83
CA LEU A 70 -1.28 -9.41 -5.11
C LEU A 70 -2.48 -9.24 -6.05
N TYR A 71 -3.64 -9.72 -5.61
CA TYR A 71 -4.89 -9.61 -6.38
C TYR A 71 -5.94 -8.94 -5.52
N VAL A 72 -6.55 -7.88 -6.02
CA VAL A 72 -7.69 -7.22 -5.37
C VAL A 72 -8.96 -7.73 -6.01
N GLU A 73 -9.87 -8.25 -5.20
CA GLU A 73 -11.17 -8.71 -5.68
C GLU A 73 -12.13 -7.52 -5.83
N ILE A 74 -12.47 -7.18 -7.07
CA ILE A 74 -13.38 -6.10 -7.42
C ILE A 74 -14.57 -6.73 -8.13
N ARG A 75 -15.77 -6.61 -7.57
CA ARG A 75 -17.01 -7.16 -8.14
C ARG A 75 -16.90 -8.66 -8.50
N GLY A 76 -16.18 -9.44 -7.69
CA GLY A 76 -15.97 -10.88 -7.91
C GLY A 76 -14.90 -11.23 -8.95
N GLN A 77 -14.18 -10.24 -9.50
CA GLN A 77 -13.04 -10.44 -10.38
C GLN A 77 -11.73 -10.09 -9.68
N LYS A 78 -10.70 -10.91 -9.91
CA LYS A 78 -9.35 -10.70 -9.36
C LYS A 78 -8.57 -9.76 -10.28
N HIS A 79 -8.29 -8.56 -9.80
CA HIS A 79 -7.45 -7.59 -10.51
C HIS A 79 -6.05 -7.60 -9.95
N LYS A 80 -5.05 -7.71 -10.82
CA LYS A 80 -3.65 -7.73 -10.43
C LYS A 80 -3.22 -6.37 -9.88
N ALA A 81 -2.55 -6.40 -8.74
CA ALA A 81 -1.94 -5.26 -8.09
C ALA A 81 -0.51 -5.63 -7.66
N GLN A 82 0.33 -4.62 -7.49
CA GLN A 82 1.70 -4.78 -7.03
C GLN A 82 1.94 -3.95 -5.77
N VAL A 83 2.65 -4.53 -4.81
CA VAL A 83 3.08 -3.82 -3.61
C VAL A 83 4.14 -2.80 -3.99
N VAL A 84 3.90 -1.53 -3.65
CA VAL A 84 4.81 -0.40 -3.90
C VAL A 84 5.21 0.27 -2.60
N ARG A 85 6.36 0.95 -2.60
CA ARG A 85 6.84 1.71 -1.43
C ARG A 85 5.92 2.92 -1.18
N THR A 86 5.51 3.09 0.06
CA THR A 86 4.90 4.33 0.57
C THR A 86 5.98 5.19 1.25
N PRO A 87 5.88 6.53 1.21
CA PRO A 87 4.79 7.33 0.66
C PRO A 87 4.77 7.31 -0.89
N PHE A 88 3.56 7.23 -1.48
CA PHE A 88 3.34 7.28 -2.93
C PHE A 88 3.83 8.59 -3.58
N TYR A 89 4.12 9.59 -2.76
CA TYR A 89 4.63 10.89 -3.16
C TYR A 89 5.81 11.25 -2.25
N LYS A 90 7.00 11.34 -2.83
CA LYS A 90 8.17 11.91 -2.17
C LYS A 90 8.17 13.42 -2.46
N ARG A 91 7.63 14.24 -1.56
CA ARG A 91 7.98 15.67 -1.57
C ARG A 91 9.48 15.73 -1.29
N GLN A 92 10.29 16.21 -2.23
CA GLN A 92 11.67 16.62 -1.92
C GLN A 92 11.57 17.61 -0.75
N LYS A 93 11.98 17.20 0.45
CA LYS A 93 12.33 18.20 1.45
C LYS A 93 13.60 18.82 0.92
N ASN A 94 13.51 20.05 0.42
CA ASN A 94 14.66 20.94 0.32
C ASN A 94 15.28 20.97 1.72
N THR A 95 16.39 20.26 1.89
CA THR A 95 17.21 20.38 3.09
C THR A 95 17.85 21.76 3.00
N ALA A 96 17.24 22.76 3.65
CA ALA A 96 17.93 24.01 3.93
C ALA A 96 19.17 23.67 4.76
N ALA A 97 20.34 23.99 4.22
CA ALA A 97 21.63 23.80 4.86
C ALA A 97 21.67 24.57 6.20
N PRO A 98 22.34 24.04 7.23
CA PRO A 98 22.60 24.80 8.45
C PRO A 98 23.59 25.90 8.14
N GLN A 99 23.14 27.16 8.15
CA GLN A 99 24.05 28.30 8.26
C GLN A 99 24.58 28.34 9.69
N ALA A 100 25.78 27.82 9.89
CA ALA A 100 26.59 28.12 11.05
C ALA A 100 27.41 29.38 10.73
N SER A 101 26.95 30.55 11.17
CA SER A 101 27.80 31.73 11.29
C SER A 101 28.52 31.66 12.64
N GLY A 102 29.81 31.31 12.57
CA GLY A 102 30.72 31.49 13.69
C GLY A 102 30.85 32.96 14.06
N ARG A 103 30.94 33.21 15.36
CA ARG A 103 31.55 34.41 15.91
C ARG A 103 33.05 34.21 16.02
#